data_AF-A0A096ZEC1-F1
#
_entry.id   AF-A0A096ZEC1-F1
#
_cell.length_a   1.000
_cell.length_b   1.000
_cell.length_c   1.000
_cell.angle_alpha   90.00
_cell.angle_beta   90.00
_cell.angle_gamma   90.00
#
_symmetry.space_group_name_H-M   'P 1'
#
loop_
_entity.id
_entity.type
_entity.pdbx_description
1 polymer ?
#
loop_
_entity_poly.entity_id
_entity_poly.type
_entity_poly.pdbx_seq_one_letter_code
_entity_poly.pdbx_strand_id
1 'polypeptide(L)'
;SGIGLSLAVHLASNPSKAYEVYGTMRNLDKKQGLLESVRGLHKDTMAILQMDVTDQQSILDAKRNVTEGRIDILVCNAGVGLMGPLEAQSLDTMQGILDVNLLGTLRTIQTFL
;
A
#
# COMPACT_ATOMS: atom_id res chain seq x y z
N SER A 1 -0.89 1.56 -8.63
CA SER A 1 -0.13 1.60 -9.90
C SER A 1 1.35 1.37 -9.61
N GLY A 2 2.22 1.46 -10.61
CA GLY A 2 3.67 1.39 -10.44
C GLY A 2 4.15 0.05 -9.88
N ILE A 3 5.26 0.09 -9.14
CA ILE A 3 5.93 -1.08 -8.57
C ILE A 3 4.98 -1.87 -7.66
N GLY A 4 4.27 -1.21 -6.74
CA GLY A 4 3.34 -1.88 -5.83
C GLY A 4 2.23 -2.66 -6.54
N LEU A 5 1.67 -2.11 -7.62
CA LEU A 5 0.68 -2.84 -8.42
C LEU A 5 1.30 -4.06 -9.11
N SER A 6 2.44 -3.88 -9.77
CA SER A 6 3.10 -4.96 -10.50
C SER A 6 3.52 -6.10 -9.57
N LEU A 7 4.01 -5.77 -8.38
CA LEU A 7 4.40 -6.76 -7.38
C LEU A 7 3.17 -7.50 -6.84
N ALA A 8 2.10 -6.78 -6.50
CA ALA A 8 0.87 -7.40 -6.00
C ALA A 8 0.27 -8.37 -7.03
N VAL A 9 0.18 -7.96 -8.30
CA VAL A 9 -0.27 -8.83 -9.40
C VAL A 9 0.65 -10.04 -9.55
N HIS A 10 1.97 -9.84 -9.53
CA HIS A 10 2.95 -10.92 -9.70
C HIS A 10 2.84 -11.99 -8.60
N LEU A 11 2.74 -11.57 -7.34
CA LEU A 11 2.58 -12.48 -6.20
C LEU A 11 1.22 -13.21 -6.24
N ALA A 12 0.14 -12.47 -6.51
CA ALA A 12 -1.21 -13.04 -6.59
C ALA A 12 -1.36 -14.03 -7.77
N SER A 13 -0.63 -13.81 -8.87
CA SER A 13 -0.62 -14.68 -10.06
C SER A 13 0.30 -15.90 -9.93
N ASN A 14 0.92 -16.11 -8.77
CA ASN A 14 1.87 -17.21 -8.62
C ASN A 14 1.17 -18.57 -8.89
N PRO A 15 1.71 -19.43 -9.80
CA PRO A 15 1.04 -20.68 -10.17
C PRO A 15 0.78 -21.65 -9.01
N SER A 16 1.61 -21.64 -7.96
CA SER A 16 1.40 -22.47 -6.79
C SER A 16 0.43 -21.87 -5.77
N LYS A 17 -0.11 -20.66 -6.04
CA LYS A 17 -0.97 -19.90 -5.12
C LYS A 17 -0.36 -19.78 -3.71
N ALA A 18 0.97 -19.63 -3.64
CA ALA A 18 1.70 -19.59 -2.37
C ALA A 18 1.50 -18.32 -1.55
N TYR A 19 0.86 -17.28 -2.11
CA TYR A 19 0.72 -15.98 -1.48
C TYR A 19 -0.76 -15.57 -1.44
N GLU A 20 -1.22 -15.16 -0.26
CA GLU A 20 -2.42 -14.34 -0.10
C GLU A 20 -1.97 -12.87 -0.06
N VAL A 21 -2.48 -12.06 -0.99
CA VAL A 21 -1.97 -10.69 -1.20
C VAL A 21 -2.99 -9.66 -0.75
N TYR A 22 -2.62 -8.84 0.23
CA TYR A 22 -3.38 -7.64 0.60
C TYR A 22 -2.83 -6.42 -0.13
N GLY A 23 -3.45 -6.05 -1.24
CA GLY A 23 -3.13 -4.83 -1.97
C GLY A 23 -3.80 -3.62 -1.32
N THR A 24 -3.01 -2.73 -0.71
CA THR A 24 -3.57 -1.54 -0.06
C THR A 24 -3.54 -0.31 -0.95
N MET A 25 -4.53 0.58 -0.83
CA MET A 25 -4.50 1.89 -1.47
C MET A 25 -5.21 2.97 -0.66
N ARG A 26 -4.72 4.22 -0.75
CA ARG A 26 -5.32 5.36 -0.03
C ARG A 26 -6.74 5.68 -0.48
N ASN A 27 -6.99 5.69 -1.78
CA ASN A 27 -8.29 6.03 -2.35
C ASN A 27 -8.83 4.87 -3.18
N LEU A 28 -9.91 4.23 -2.71
CA LEU A 28 -10.55 3.09 -3.36
C LEU A 28 -11.27 3.43 -4.66
N ASP A 29 -11.58 4.69 -4.95
CA ASP A 29 -12.18 5.09 -6.23
C ASP A 29 -11.26 4.79 -7.41
N LYS A 30 -9.94 4.71 -7.15
CA LYS A 30 -8.93 4.37 -8.15
C LYS A 30 -8.66 2.87 -8.26
N LYS A 31 -9.44 2.01 -7.60
CA LYS A 31 -9.22 0.55 -7.58
C LYS A 31 -9.43 -0.11 -8.93
N GLN A 32 -10.14 0.55 -9.85
CA GLN A 32 -10.50 -0.01 -11.15
C GLN A 32 -9.28 -0.50 -11.94
N GLY A 33 -8.20 0.28 -12.01
CA GLY A 33 -6.99 -0.14 -12.72
C GLY A 33 -6.29 -1.35 -12.08
N LEU A 34 -6.42 -1.51 -10.76
CA LEU A 34 -5.93 -2.71 -10.08
C LEU A 34 -6.83 -3.91 -10.41
N LEU A 35 -8.15 -3.76 -10.27
CA LEU A 35 -9.14 -4.81 -10.60
C LEU A 35 -9.00 -5.31 -12.04
N GLU A 36 -8.68 -4.41 -12.99
CA GLU A 36 -8.40 -4.76 -14.37
C GLU A 36 -7.11 -5.58 -14.52
N SER A 37 -6.08 -5.24 -13.75
CA SER A 37 -4.80 -5.97 -13.76
C SER A 37 -4.87 -7.34 -13.07
N VAL A 38 -5.87 -7.57 -12.22
CA VAL A 38 -6.05 -8.82 -11.45
C VAL A 38 -7.30 -9.59 -11.84
N ARG A 39 -7.88 -9.33 -13.02
CA ARG A 39 -9.09 -10.02 -13.51
C ARG A 39 -8.92 -11.54 -13.40
N GLY A 40 -9.78 -12.18 -12.60
CA GLY A 40 -9.79 -13.62 -12.37
C GLY A 40 -8.97 -14.11 -11.16
N LEU A 41 -8.05 -13.30 -10.62
CA LEU A 41 -7.21 -13.65 -9.45
C LEU A 41 -7.79 -13.13 -8.13
N HIS A 42 -8.51 -12.00 -8.17
CA HIS A 42 -9.02 -11.27 -7.00
C HIS A 42 -9.97 -12.08 -6.09
N LYS A 43 -10.45 -13.26 -6.48
CA LYS A 43 -11.30 -14.08 -5.62
C LYS A 43 -10.54 -15.18 -4.88
N ASP A 44 -9.33 -15.51 -5.33
CA ASP A 44 -8.63 -16.71 -4.89
C ASP A 44 -7.36 -16.40 -4.08
N THR A 45 -6.69 -15.27 -4.33
CA THR A 45 -5.35 -14.99 -3.79
C THR A 45 -5.08 -13.50 -3.51
N MET A 46 -6.08 -12.62 -3.62
CA MET A 46 -5.87 -11.19 -3.42
C MET A 46 -7.09 -10.43 -2.92
N ALA A 47 -6.90 -9.62 -1.89
CA ALA A 47 -7.87 -8.65 -1.39
C ALA A 47 -7.36 -7.21 -1.57
N ILE A 48 -8.28 -6.26 -1.74
CA ILE A 48 -7.98 -4.82 -1.78
C ILE A 48 -8.50 -4.17 -0.51
N LEU A 49 -7.60 -3.50 0.22
CA LEU A 49 -7.94 -2.75 1.42
C LEU A 49 -7.67 -1.25 1.25
N GLN A 50 -8.46 -0.42 1.92
CA GLN A 50 -8.11 0.98 2.08
C GLN A 50 -7.03 1.11 3.15
N MET A 51 -5.96 1.84 2.86
CA MET A 51 -4.96 2.22 3.85
C MET A 51 -4.28 3.52 3.44
N ASP A 52 -4.33 4.53 4.30
CA ASP A 52 -3.51 5.73 4.21
C ASP A 52 -2.39 5.66 5.24
N VAL A 53 -1.14 5.75 4.81
CA VAL A 53 0.03 5.62 5.70
C VAL A 53 0.24 6.85 6.60
N THR A 54 -0.42 7.97 6.28
CA THR A 54 -0.38 9.17 7.13
C THR A 54 -1.42 9.14 8.25
N ASP A 55 -2.36 8.18 8.23
CA ASP A 55 -3.41 8.04 9.24
C ASP A 55 -3.24 6.72 10.01
N GLN A 56 -2.87 6.83 11.29
CA GLN A 56 -2.69 5.68 12.18
C GLN A 56 -3.95 4.81 12.30
N GLN A 57 -5.14 5.42 12.31
CA GLN A 57 -6.39 4.67 12.41
C GLN A 57 -6.63 3.89 11.12
N SER A 58 -6.35 4.47 9.96
CA SER A 58 -6.43 3.78 8.67
C SER A 58 -5.53 2.54 8.61
N ILE A 59 -4.31 2.61 9.15
CA ILE A 59 -3.39 1.45 9.23
C ILE A 59 -3.95 0.36 10.15
N LEU A 60 -4.48 0.75 11.33
CA LEU A 60 -5.10 -0.18 12.26
C LEU A 60 -6.33 -0.86 11.65
N ASP A 61 -7.12 -0.12 10.88
CA ASP A 61 -8.31 -0.63 10.20
C ASP A 61 -7.90 -1.64 9.12
N ALA A 62 -6.87 -1.34 8.33
CA ALA A 62 -6.31 -2.29 7.37
C ALA A 62 -5.80 -3.57 8.07
N LYS A 63 -5.06 -3.44 9.18
CA LYS A 63 -4.58 -4.59 9.97
C LYS A 63 -5.73 -5.46 10.47
N ARG A 64 -6.83 -4.87 10.94
CA ARG A 64 -8.01 -5.63 11.41
C ARG A 64 -8.72 -6.41 10.29
N ASN A 65 -8.56 -5.97 9.03
CA ASN A 65 -9.14 -6.66 7.87
C ASN A 65 -8.25 -7.78 7.31
N VAL A 66 -7.07 -8.03 7.90
CA VAL A 66 -6.23 -9.19 7.58
C VAL A 66 -6.77 -10.41 8.32
N THR A 67 -7.44 -11.32 7.62
CA THR A 67 -8.20 -12.42 8.23
C THR A 67 -7.33 -13.50 8.86
N GLU A 68 -6.10 -13.66 8.39
CA GLU A 68 -5.16 -14.68 8.86
C GLU A 68 -4.53 -14.31 10.21
N GLY A 69 -4.73 -13.07 10.67
CA GLY A 69 -4.20 -12.56 11.93
C GLY A 69 -2.67 -12.38 11.96
N ARG A 70 -1.99 -12.57 10.83
CA ARG A 70 -0.54 -12.37 10.67
C ARG A 70 -0.20 -11.81 9.29
N ILE A 71 0.98 -11.19 9.20
CA ILE A 71 1.60 -10.78 7.94
C ILE A 71 2.99 -11.42 7.87
N ASP A 72 3.20 -12.28 6.87
CA ASP A 72 4.49 -12.95 6.67
C ASP A 72 5.49 -12.06 5.91
N ILE A 73 4.99 -11.19 5.02
CA ILE A 73 5.80 -10.25 4.21
C ILE A 73 5.13 -8.88 4.22
N LEU A 74 5.83 -7.87 4.73
CA LEU A 74 5.39 -6.47 4.70
C LEU A 74 6.17 -5.69 3.65
N VAL A 75 5.46 -5.05 2.70
CA VAL A 75 6.07 -4.22 1.66
C VAL A 75 5.63 -2.76 1.82
N CYS A 76 6.49 -1.93 2.42
CA CYS A 76 6.27 -0.49 2.57
C CYS A 76 6.59 0.26 1.26
N ASN A 77 5.65 0.23 0.30
CA ASN A 77 5.85 0.83 -1.03
C ASN A 77 5.20 2.23 -1.20
N ALA A 78 4.31 2.65 -0.30
CA ALA A 78 3.65 3.95 -0.43
C ALA A 78 4.68 5.08 -0.47
N GLY A 79 4.59 5.95 -1.47
CA GLY A 79 5.53 7.03 -1.63
C GLY A 79 5.06 8.11 -2.60
N VAL A 80 5.49 9.34 -2.33
CA VAL A 80 5.29 10.50 -3.18
C VAL A 80 6.64 11.11 -3.54
N GLY A 81 6.82 11.45 -4.81
CA GLY A 81 7.99 12.16 -5.31
C GLY A 81 7.73 13.65 -5.42
N LEU A 82 8.78 14.45 -5.30
CA LEU A 82 8.78 15.87 -5.58
C LEU A 82 9.97 16.19 -6.47
N MET A 83 9.73 17.00 -7.50
CA MET A 83 10.75 17.47 -8.43
C MET A 83 10.69 18.99 -8.51
N GLY A 84 11.84 19.63 -8.35
CA GLY A 84 11.97 21.08 -8.43
C GLY A 84 13.10 21.61 -7.56
N PRO A 85 13.48 22.89 -7.74
CA PRO A 85 14.46 23.55 -6.88
C PRO A 85 13.93 23.62 -5.44
N LEU A 86 14.83 23.39 -4.46
CA LEU A 86 14.48 23.28 -3.04
C LEU A 86 13.91 24.59 -2.48
N GLU A 87 14.48 25.71 -2.88
CA GLU A 87 14.10 27.07 -2.47
C GLU A 87 12.69 27.47 -2.93
N ALA A 88 12.11 26.75 -3.89
CA ALA A 88 10.75 26.97 -4.36
C ALA A 88 9.70 26.11 -3.65
N GLN A 89 10.12 25.19 -2.76
CA GLN A 89 9.21 24.26 -2.09
C GLN A 89 8.72 24.84 -0.76
N SER A 90 7.41 24.74 -0.52
CA SER A 90 6.86 25.10 0.79
C SER A 90 7.24 24.06 1.85
N LEU A 91 7.38 24.49 3.10
CA LEU A 91 7.59 23.59 4.22
C LEU A 91 6.45 22.57 4.34
N ASP A 92 5.20 22.97 4.06
CA ASP A 92 4.05 22.06 4.08
C ASP A 92 4.19 20.93 3.06
N THR A 93 4.71 21.23 1.86
CA THR A 93 4.95 20.22 0.82
C THR A 93 6.02 19.23 1.28
N MET A 94 7.12 19.74 1.82
CA MET A 94 8.22 18.93 2.36
C MET A 94 7.75 18.06 3.53
N GLN A 95 6.94 18.63 4.42
CA GLN A 95 6.35 17.92 5.54
C GLN A 95 5.44 16.78 5.07
N GLY A 96 4.61 17.01 4.04
CA GLY A 96 3.77 15.97 3.46
C GLY A 96 4.56 14.81 2.85
N ILE A 97 5.71 15.07 2.23
CA ILE A 97 6.58 14.03 1.67
C ILE A 97 7.23 13.20 2.78
N LEU A 98 7.75 13.87 3.82
CA LEU A 98 8.31 13.19 4.99
C LEU A 98 7.23 12.38 5.71
N ASP A 99 6.01 12.92 5.79
CA ASP A 99 4.91 12.26 6.47
C ASP A 99 4.47 10.97 5.76
N VAL A 100 4.44 10.97 4.42
CA VAL A 100 4.13 9.76 3.63
C VAL A 100 5.32 8.79 3.61
N ASN A 101 6.49 9.26 3.16
CA ASN A 101 7.60 8.36 2.79
C ASN A 101 8.37 7.84 4.00
N LEU A 102 8.56 8.69 5.02
CA LEU A 102 9.34 8.36 6.21
C LEU A 102 8.42 7.96 7.36
N LEU A 103 7.59 8.90 7.85
CA LEU A 103 6.75 8.65 9.02
C LEU A 103 5.69 7.58 8.72
N GLY A 104 5.11 7.57 7.53
CA GLY A 104 4.15 6.54 7.12
C GLY A 104 4.74 5.14 7.10
N THR A 105 5.99 5.01 6.63
CA THR A 105 6.73 3.75 6.71
C THR A 105 6.95 3.33 8.17
N LEU A 106 7.37 4.24 9.04
CA LEU A 106 7.57 3.96 10.46
C LEU A 106 6.27 3.52 11.15
N ARG A 107 5.16 4.24 10.95
CA ARG A 107 3.84 3.89 11.50
C ARG A 107 3.39 2.50 11.05
N THR A 108 3.59 2.20 9.76
CA THR A 108 3.24 0.89 9.19
C THR A 108 4.06 -0.21 9.87
N ILE A 109 5.39 -0.05 9.94
CA ILE A 109 6.27 -1.04 10.58
C ILE A 109 5.89 -1.24 12.05
N GLN A 110 5.74 -0.15 12.82
CA GLN A 110 5.37 -0.21 14.24
C GLN A 110 3.99 -0.84 14.48
N THR A 111 3.09 -0.79 13.48
CA THR A 111 1.75 -1.38 13.62
C THR A 111 1.76 -2.87 13.31
N PHE A 112 2.64 -3.34 12.43
CA PHE A 112 2.66 -4.73 11.94
C PHE A 112 3.77 -5.61 12.57
N LEU A 113 4.80 -5.02 13.18
CA LEU A 113 5.80 -5.70 14.01
C LEU A 113 5.44 -5.63 15.50
#